data_AF-A0A939ZKI5-F1
#
_entry.id   AF-A0A939ZKI5-F1
#
_cell.length_a   1.000
_cell.length_b   1.000
_cell.length_c   1.000
_cell.angle_alpha   90.00
_cell.angle_beta   90.00
_cell.angle_gamma   90.00
#
_symmetry.space_group_name_H-M   'P 1'
#
loop_
_entity.id
_entity.type
_entity.pdbx_description
1 polymer ?
#
loop_
_entity_poly.entity_id
_entity_poly.type
_entity_poly.pdbx_seq_one_letter_code
_entity_poly.pdbx_strand_id
1 'polypeptide(L)'
;MHKESYSLKKKYSAGSQMWFSEENTFDKNLRRSGCGVIALHDLAQYKGYIKQPKERDDYMEQVRKMKRGGMYIVPRLGIAPYYYPLLCDQYLIRHGVNLRVGWGHSARNQLKKKAADIKALLEQDYPVIFAAGPRIPFLFKDKVIPMYTEDLKPMKQTVKSHYMTAIAVIEEGDEIWIKAASWGYIYCMKLKDIVSYSKYTYPLTTRFYKIYEKKGRK
;
A
#
# COMPACT_ATOMS: atom_id res chain seq x y z
N MET A 1 -0.91 8.17 29.67
CA MET A 1 -1.36 7.53 28.42
C MET A 1 -0.19 6.73 27.87
N HIS A 2 -0.30 5.40 27.82
CA HIS A 2 0.72 4.57 27.18
C HIS A 2 0.55 4.64 25.67
N LYS A 3 1.64 4.97 24.96
CA LYS A 3 1.70 4.98 23.50
C LYS A 3 2.60 3.84 23.09
N GLU A 4 2.02 2.82 22.45
CA GLU A 4 2.79 1.73 21.87
C GLU A 4 2.98 1.95 20.37
N SER A 5 4.14 1.58 19.84
CA SER A 5 4.45 1.72 18.42
C SER A 5 5.16 0.49 17.90
N TYR A 6 4.61 -0.08 16.84
CA TYR A 6 5.18 -1.20 16.09
C TYR A 6 5.59 -0.64 14.74
N SER A 7 6.86 -0.74 14.36
CA SER A 7 7.37 -0.08 13.15
C SER A 7 8.47 -0.89 12.48
N LEU A 8 8.66 -0.64 11.20
CA LEU A 8 9.80 -1.15 10.44
C LEU A 8 11.14 -0.78 11.09
N LYS A 9 12.12 -1.69 10.97
CA LYS A 9 13.47 -1.53 11.56
C LYS A 9 14.34 -0.58 10.74
N LYS A 10 14.08 -0.51 9.43
CA LYS A 10 14.79 0.38 8.50
C LYS A 10 13.87 1.47 7.97
N LYS A 11 14.45 2.61 7.59
CA LYS A 11 13.74 3.70 6.92
C LYS A 11 13.10 3.19 5.63
N TYR A 12 11.82 3.52 5.45
CA TYR A 12 11.07 3.22 4.25
C TYR A 12 11.09 4.43 3.31
N SER A 13 11.41 4.21 2.03
CA SER A 13 11.35 5.24 0.99
C SER A 13 9.99 5.20 0.33
N ALA A 14 9.21 6.27 0.47
CA ALA A 14 7.89 6.37 -0.15
C ALA A 14 8.01 6.82 -1.62
N GLY A 15 7.47 6.04 -2.54
CA GLY A 15 7.32 6.41 -3.94
C GLY A 15 6.09 7.30 -4.21
N SER A 16 6.05 7.95 -5.38
CA SER A 16 4.88 8.74 -5.81
C SER A 16 4.52 8.57 -7.27
N GLN A 17 3.24 8.27 -7.54
CA GLN A 17 2.73 8.27 -8.91
C GLN A 17 2.68 9.68 -9.49
N MET A 18 2.68 10.70 -8.63
CA MET A 18 2.64 12.10 -9.06
C MET A 18 3.95 12.57 -9.71
N TRP A 19 5.00 11.73 -9.72
CA TRP A 19 6.24 12.02 -10.44
C TRP A 19 6.15 11.72 -11.94
N PHE A 20 5.20 10.88 -12.39
CA PHE A 20 5.02 10.58 -13.80
C PHE A 20 4.29 11.70 -14.54
N SER A 21 4.66 11.91 -15.81
CA SER A 21 4.11 12.97 -16.66
C SER A 21 2.70 12.65 -17.18
N GLU A 22 1.99 13.68 -17.65
CA GLU A 22 0.69 13.51 -18.33
C GLU A 22 0.80 13.49 -19.86
N GLU A 23 2.02 13.66 -20.39
CA GLU A 23 2.29 13.89 -21.81
C GLU A 23 2.09 12.64 -22.66
N ASN A 24 2.51 11.47 -22.14
CA ASN A 24 2.37 10.21 -22.84
C ASN A 24 1.41 9.26 -22.12
N THR A 25 0.70 8.43 -22.88
CA THR A 25 -0.33 7.51 -22.35
C THR A 25 0.23 6.53 -21.32
N PHE A 26 1.49 6.12 -21.46
CA PHE A 26 2.11 5.16 -20.55
C PHE A 26 2.29 5.76 -19.14
N ASP A 27 2.92 6.93 -19.06
CA ASP A 27 3.15 7.65 -17.81
C ASP A 27 1.86 8.22 -17.25
N LYS A 28 0.94 8.69 -18.09
CA LYS A 28 -0.40 9.11 -17.66
C LYS A 28 -1.14 8.00 -16.93
N ASN A 29 -1.03 6.75 -17.38
CA ASN A 29 -1.61 5.60 -16.69
C ASN A 29 -0.95 5.33 -15.33
N LEU A 30 0.39 5.43 -15.26
CA LEU A 30 1.11 5.34 -13.99
C LEU A 30 0.71 6.47 -13.03
N ARG A 31 0.66 7.71 -13.51
CA ARG A 31 0.30 8.88 -12.73
C ARG A 31 -1.10 8.80 -12.15
N ARG A 32 -2.06 8.29 -12.92
CA ARG A 32 -3.48 8.26 -12.51
C ARG A 32 -3.85 7.00 -11.73
N SER A 33 -3.17 5.89 -11.97
CA SER A 33 -3.63 4.57 -11.47
C SER A 33 -2.49 3.60 -11.13
N GLY A 34 -1.25 4.10 -10.97
CA GLY A 34 -0.05 3.30 -10.73
C GLY A 34 0.28 3.02 -9.27
N CYS A 35 -0.55 3.41 -8.31
CA CYS A 35 -0.30 3.21 -6.88
C CYS A 35 -0.02 1.75 -6.51
N GLY A 36 -0.69 0.78 -7.15
CA GLY A 36 -0.39 -0.64 -6.93
C GLY A 36 0.99 -1.05 -7.47
N VAL A 37 1.46 -0.48 -8.57
CA VAL A 37 2.82 -0.74 -9.07
C VAL A 37 3.86 -0.16 -8.12
N ILE A 38 3.61 1.05 -7.62
CA ILE A 38 4.46 1.74 -6.64
C ILE A 38 4.53 0.96 -5.34
N ALA A 39 3.40 0.50 -4.81
CA ALA A 39 3.38 -0.25 -3.56
C ALA A 39 4.20 -1.55 -3.66
N LEU A 40 4.14 -2.26 -4.79
CA LEU A 40 4.99 -3.43 -5.01
C LEU A 40 6.46 -3.06 -5.22
N HIS A 41 6.75 -2.00 -5.97
CA HIS A 41 8.11 -1.51 -6.20
C HIS A 41 8.78 -1.12 -4.89
N ASP A 42 8.16 -0.27 -4.09
CA ASP A 42 8.69 0.17 -2.80
C ASP A 42 8.91 -1.02 -1.86
N LEU A 43 8.00 -1.99 -1.83
CA LEU A 43 8.16 -3.22 -1.04
C LEU A 43 9.37 -4.04 -1.51
N ALA A 44 9.50 -4.27 -2.82
CA ALA A 44 10.60 -5.04 -3.38
C ALA A 44 11.95 -4.32 -3.19
N GLN A 45 11.98 -2.98 -3.28
CA GLN A 45 13.13 -2.16 -2.96
C GLN A 45 13.49 -2.26 -1.47
N TYR A 46 12.50 -2.14 -0.58
CA TYR A 46 12.70 -2.23 0.86
C TYR A 46 13.32 -3.57 1.29
N LYS A 47 12.87 -4.66 0.67
CA LYS A 47 13.41 -6.02 0.90
C LYS A 47 14.69 -6.31 0.14
N GLY A 48 15.23 -5.35 -0.63
CA GLY A 48 16.51 -5.48 -1.33
C GLY A 48 16.47 -6.26 -2.64
N TYR A 49 15.29 -6.62 -3.14
CA TYR A 49 15.13 -7.29 -4.44
C TYR A 49 15.24 -6.32 -5.62
N ILE A 50 15.03 -5.03 -5.38
CA ILE A 50 15.30 -3.96 -6.34
C ILE A 50 16.34 -3.04 -5.74
N LYS A 51 17.36 -2.70 -6.54
CA LYS A 51 18.41 -1.78 -6.13
C LYS A 51 17.81 -0.42 -5.81
N GLN A 52 18.20 0.15 -4.68
CA GLN A 52 17.79 1.50 -4.31
C GLN A 52 18.13 2.50 -5.44
N PRO A 53 17.16 3.27 -5.94
CA PRO A 53 17.42 4.28 -6.96
C PRO A 53 18.30 5.39 -6.39
N LYS A 54 19.23 5.92 -7.18
CA LYS A 54 20.07 7.05 -6.75
C LYS A 54 19.29 8.36 -6.86
N GLU A 55 18.49 8.46 -7.91
CA GLU A 55 17.72 9.65 -8.24
C GLU A 55 16.25 9.33 -8.53
N ARG A 56 15.43 10.38 -8.64
CA ARG A 56 14.00 10.23 -8.96
C ARG A 56 13.78 9.57 -10.32
N ASP A 57 14.59 9.89 -11.31
CA ASP A 57 14.44 9.35 -12.66
C ASP A 57 14.79 7.86 -12.71
N ASP A 58 15.78 7.41 -11.92
CA ASP A 58 16.08 6.00 -11.72
C ASP A 58 14.86 5.26 -11.13
N TYR A 59 14.26 5.83 -10.09
CA TYR A 59 13.05 5.29 -9.46
C TYR A 59 11.93 5.15 -10.50
N MET A 60 11.69 6.22 -11.27
CA MET A 60 10.63 6.24 -12.26
C MET A 60 10.87 5.17 -13.34
N GLU A 61 12.09 5.03 -13.84
CA GLU A 61 12.41 4.01 -14.83
C GLU A 61 12.28 2.58 -14.27
N GLN A 62 12.65 2.34 -13.01
CA GLN A 62 12.42 1.05 -12.36
C GLN A 62 10.92 0.71 -12.29
N VAL A 63 10.06 1.67 -11.95
CA VAL A 63 8.60 1.50 -11.95
C VAL A 63 8.06 1.29 -13.37
N ARG A 64 8.57 2.01 -14.37
CA ARG A 64 8.20 1.76 -15.79
C ARG A 64 8.56 0.34 -16.19
N LYS A 65 9.76 -0.15 -15.84
CA LYS A 65 10.20 -1.53 -16.07
C LYS A 65 9.28 -2.53 -15.38
N MET A 66 8.89 -2.30 -14.13
CA MET A 66 7.95 -3.16 -13.41
C MET A 66 6.58 -3.25 -14.11
N LYS A 67 6.04 -2.11 -14.56
CA LYS A 67 4.79 -2.08 -15.34
C LYS A 67 4.91 -2.84 -16.66
N ARG A 68 6.02 -2.65 -17.41
CA ARG A 68 6.29 -3.40 -18.65
C ARG A 68 6.47 -4.91 -18.39
N GLY A 69 7.03 -5.26 -17.23
CA GLY A 69 7.39 -6.63 -16.84
C GLY A 69 6.25 -7.50 -16.32
N GLY A 70 5.02 -6.97 -16.21
CA GLY A 70 3.84 -7.79 -15.87
C GLY A 70 2.88 -7.16 -14.88
N MET A 71 3.21 -6.02 -14.26
CA MET A 71 2.26 -5.29 -13.41
C MET A 71 1.26 -4.48 -14.25
N TYR A 72 0.26 -5.18 -14.80
CA TYR A 72 -0.76 -4.61 -15.66
C TYR A 72 -1.69 -3.65 -14.92
N ILE A 73 -1.85 -2.44 -15.44
CA ILE A 73 -2.78 -1.41 -14.95
C ILE A 73 -3.94 -1.32 -15.93
N VAL A 74 -5.17 -1.50 -15.46
CA VAL A 74 -6.36 -1.19 -16.25
C VAL A 74 -6.48 0.33 -16.34
N PRO A 75 -6.49 0.94 -17.53
CA PRO A 75 -6.59 2.40 -17.66
C PRO A 75 -7.77 2.97 -16.88
N ARG A 76 -7.55 4.05 -16.12
CA ARG A 76 -8.51 4.73 -15.22
C ARG A 76 -8.98 3.92 -14.00
N LEU A 77 -8.81 2.60 -13.98
CA LEU A 77 -9.29 1.74 -12.89
C LEU A 77 -8.18 1.24 -11.97
N GLY A 78 -6.94 1.21 -12.44
CA GLY A 78 -5.81 0.69 -11.67
C GLY A 78 -5.75 -0.84 -11.65
N ILE A 79 -5.23 -1.38 -10.55
CA ILE A 79 -5.20 -2.82 -10.31
C ILE A 79 -6.33 -3.16 -9.33
N ALA A 80 -7.24 -4.04 -9.71
CA ALA A 80 -8.34 -4.43 -8.84
C ALA A 80 -7.81 -5.20 -7.60
N PRO A 81 -8.24 -4.85 -6.37
CA PRO A 81 -7.76 -5.49 -5.14
C PRO A 81 -7.90 -7.02 -5.08
N TYR A 82 -8.88 -7.59 -5.79
CA TYR A 82 -9.05 -9.05 -5.87
C TYR A 82 -7.89 -9.76 -6.59
N TYR A 83 -7.36 -9.15 -7.66
CA TYR A 83 -6.30 -9.74 -8.47
C TYR A 83 -4.90 -9.31 -8.04
N TYR A 84 -4.81 -8.30 -7.16
CA TYR A 84 -3.55 -7.70 -6.77
C TYR A 84 -2.52 -8.70 -6.20
N PRO A 85 -2.87 -9.61 -5.27
CA PRO A 85 -1.92 -10.61 -4.76
C PRO A 85 -1.38 -11.51 -5.87
N LEU A 86 -2.27 -12.01 -6.73
CA LEU A 86 -1.92 -12.88 -7.84
C LEU A 86 -0.97 -12.17 -8.82
N LEU A 87 -1.27 -10.93 -9.18
CA LEU A 87 -0.47 -10.15 -10.11
C LEU A 87 0.93 -9.86 -9.53
N CYS A 88 1.00 -9.49 -8.25
CA CYS A 88 2.26 -9.31 -7.54
C CYS A 88 3.08 -10.60 -7.53
N ASP A 89 2.47 -11.73 -7.16
CA ASP A 89 3.15 -13.03 -7.11
C ASP A 89 3.63 -13.46 -8.50
N GLN A 90 2.83 -13.29 -9.55
CA GLN A 90 3.23 -13.58 -10.92
C GLN A 90 4.46 -12.77 -11.33
N TYR A 91 4.47 -11.47 -11.02
CA TYR A 91 5.63 -10.61 -11.27
C TYR A 91 6.86 -11.09 -10.47
N LEU A 92 6.73 -11.26 -9.16
CA LEU A 92 7.86 -11.64 -8.29
C LEU A 92 8.44 -13.02 -8.68
N ILE A 93 7.59 -14.00 -9.00
CA ILE A 93 8.01 -15.33 -9.47
C ILE A 93 8.77 -15.23 -10.78
N ARG A 94 8.23 -14.50 -11.77
CA ARG A 94 8.87 -14.32 -13.09
C ARG A 94 10.26 -13.69 -12.97
N HIS A 95 10.48 -12.89 -11.93
CA HIS A 95 11.74 -12.22 -11.67
C HIS A 95 12.61 -12.92 -10.61
N GLY A 96 12.33 -14.19 -10.27
CA GLY A 96 13.17 -14.99 -9.37
C GLY A 96 13.21 -14.50 -7.93
N VAL A 97 12.25 -13.66 -7.52
CA VAL A 97 12.17 -13.10 -6.17
C VAL A 97 11.43 -14.08 -5.27
N ASN A 98 11.92 -14.32 -4.05
CA ASN A 98 11.30 -15.24 -3.09
C ASN A 98 10.17 -14.60 -2.25
N LEU A 99 9.99 -13.29 -2.36
CA LEU A 99 8.89 -12.57 -1.74
C LEU A 99 7.53 -12.94 -2.37
N ARG A 100 6.48 -13.00 -1.56
CA ARG A 100 5.11 -13.28 -1.99
C ARG A 100 4.11 -12.33 -1.34
N VAL A 101 3.03 -12.05 -2.05
CA VAL A 101 1.88 -11.24 -1.65
C VAL A 101 0.64 -12.13 -1.67
N GLY A 102 0.05 -12.36 -0.50
CA GLY A 102 -1.18 -13.13 -0.32
C GLY A 102 -2.38 -12.24 0.02
N TRP A 103 -3.58 -12.85 -0.01
CA TRP A 103 -4.86 -12.16 0.21
C TRP A 103 -4.96 -11.39 1.55
N GLY A 104 -4.25 -11.80 2.60
CA GLY A 104 -4.27 -11.11 3.89
C GLY A 104 -5.68 -10.95 4.47
N HIS A 105 -5.93 -9.86 5.21
CA HIS A 105 -7.16 -9.67 5.98
C HIS A 105 -7.83 -8.32 5.70
N SER A 106 -9.17 -8.29 5.79
CA SER A 106 -9.94 -7.04 5.66
C SER A 106 -9.65 -6.06 6.80
N ALA A 107 -9.90 -4.77 6.56
CA ALA A 107 -9.75 -3.75 7.62
C ALA A 107 -10.61 -4.06 8.85
N ARG A 108 -11.81 -4.61 8.67
CA ARG A 108 -12.70 -5.00 9.79
C ARG A 108 -12.07 -6.10 10.64
N ASN A 109 -11.45 -7.09 10.01
CA ASN A 109 -10.72 -8.14 10.73
C ASN A 109 -9.52 -7.57 11.48
N GLN A 110 -8.77 -6.64 10.87
CA GLN A 110 -7.67 -5.95 11.56
C GLN A 110 -8.15 -5.19 12.79
N LEU A 111 -9.25 -4.43 12.70
CA LEU A 111 -9.78 -3.72 13.85
C LEU A 111 -10.21 -4.68 14.97
N LYS A 112 -10.91 -5.78 14.64
CA LYS A 112 -11.32 -6.81 15.62
C LYS A 112 -10.12 -7.42 16.35
N LYS A 113 -9.00 -7.62 15.65
CA LYS A 113 -7.77 -8.20 16.20
C LYS A 113 -6.76 -7.15 16.68
N LYS A 114 -7.16 -5.89 16.87
CA LYS A 114 -6.25 -4.79 17.24
C LYS A 114 -4.97 -4.74 16.37
N ALA A 115 -5.14 -4.78 15.05
CA ALA A 115 -4.09 -4.79 14.03
C ALA A 115 -3.02 -5.89 14.16
N ALA A 116 -3.30 -7.00 14.86
CA ALA A 116 -2.31 -8.04 15.17
C ALA A 116 -1.55 -8.57 13.95
N ASP A 117 -2.22 -8.78 12.81
CA ASP A 117 -1.52 -9.34 11.65
C ASP A 117 -0.60 -8.30 10.98
N ILE A 118 -0.94 -6.99 11.06
CA ILE A 118 -0.05 -5.90 10.61
C ILE A 118 1.16 -5.82 11.54
N LYS A 119 0.93 -5.82 12.86
CA LYS A 119 2.00 -5.77 13.87
C LYS A 119 2.99 -6.93 13.71
N ALA A 120 2.49 -8.15 13.52
CA ALA A 120 3.33 -9.33 13.31
C ALA A 120 4.21 -9.24 12.04
N LEU A 121 3.73 -8.61 10.97
CA LEU A 121 4.53 -8.37 9.77
C LEU A 121 5.59 -7.29 10.01
N LEU A 122 5.23 -6.21 10.72
CA LEU A 122 6.17 -5.13 11.04
C LEU A 122 7.31 -5.60 11.97
N GLU A 123 7.02 -6.44 12.96
CA GLU A 123 8.03 -7.07 13.83
C GLU A 123 9.04 -7.92 13.05
N GLN A 124 8.54 -8.58 11.99
CA GLN A 124 9.33 -9.34 11.03
C GLN A 124 9.99 -8.47 9.93
N ASP A 125 9.90 -7.14 10.05
CA ASP A 125 10.48 -6.19 9.10
C ASP A 125 9.89 -6.31 7.69
N TYR A 126 8.57 -6.49 7.60
CA TYR A 126 7.80 -6.49 6.36
C TYR A 126 6.83 -5.30 6.31
N PRO A 127 7.01 -4.36 5.35
CA PRO A 127 6.00 -3.36 5.06
C PRO A 127 4.71 -4.04 4.60
N VAL A 128 3.56 -3.51 5.00
CA VAL A 128 2.26 -4.11 4.68
C VAL A 128 1.54 -3.28 3.64
N ILE A 129 1.50 -3.76 2.40
CA ILE A 129 0.68 -3.13 1.37
C ILE A 129 -0.80 -3.24 1.77
N PHE A 130 -1.54 -2.15 1.64
CA PHE A 130 -2.97 -2.16 1.85
C PHE A 130 -3.70 -1.36 0.79
N ALA A 131 -4.93 -1.80 0.50
CA ALA A 131 -5.82 -1.13 -0.42
C ALA A 131 -6.92 -0.41 0.36
N ALA A 132 -7.07 0.90 0.12
CA ALA A 132 -8.33 1.59 0.31
C ALA A 132 -9.20 1.25 -0.91
N GLY A 133 -10.18 0.36 -0.73
CA GLY A 133 -10.90 -0.27 -1.83
C GLY A 133 -11.59 0.73 -2.79
N PRO A 134 -11.84 0.35 -4.04
CA PRO A 134 -12.62 1.16 -4.96
C PRO A 134 -14.04 1.36 -4.42
N ARG A 135 -14.50 2.61 -4.44
CA ARG A 135 -15.88 2.94 -4.10
C ARG A 135 -16.85 2.35 -5.11
N ILE A 136 -18.04 2.02 -4.64
CA ILE A 136 -19.15 1.63 -5.52
C ILE A 136 -19.52 2.84 -6.39
N PRO A 137 -19.53 2.72 -7.74
CA PRO A 137 -19.86 3.82 -8.62
C PRO A 137 -21.21 4.47 -8.29
N PHE A 138 -21.31 5.78 -8.53
CA PHE A 138 -22.50 6.62 -8.32
C PHE A 138 -22.99 6.80 -6.88
N LEU A 139 -22.66 5.89 -5.97
CA LEU A 139 -22.99 5.96 -4.55
C LEU A 139 -21.81 6.53 -3.74
N PHE A 140 -22.10 7.21 -2.62
CA PHE A 140 -21.10 7.57 -1.58
C PHE A 140 -19.89 8.37 -2.07
N LYS A 141 -20.11 9.33 -3.00
CA LYS A 141 -19.03 10.13 -3.64
C LYS A 141 -18.24 11.02 -2.67
N ASP A 142 -18.79 11.31 -1.51
CA ASP A 142 -18.22 12.10 -0.41
C ASP A 142 -17.37 11.25 0.55
N LYS A 143 -17.54 9.92 0.57
CA LYS A 143 -16.85 9.06 1.54
C LYS A 143 -15.38 8.87 1.18
N VAL A 144 -14.53 9.17 2.15
CA VAL A 144 -13.06 9.15 2.09
C VAL A 144 -12.47 8.78 3.45
N ILE A 145 -11.20 8.40 3.48
CA ILE A 145 -10.45 8.20 4.72
C ILE A 145 -9.71 9.52 5.04
N PRO A 146 -9.95 10.15 6.20
CA PRO A 146 -9.19 11.31 6.65
C PRO A 146 -7.72 10.96 6.90
N MET A 147 -6.83 11.87 6.55
CA MET A 147 -5.40 11.70 6.77
C MET A 147 -4.89 12.72 7.79
N TYR A 148 -3.81 12.33 8.45
CA TYR A 148 -3.18 13.07 9.52
C TYR A 148 -1.67 13.11 9.26
N THR A 149 -1.04 14.11 9.84
CA THR A 149 0.42 14.22 9.88
C THR A 149 1.03 13.15 10.79
N GLU A 150 2.35 13.03 10.79
CA GLU A 150 3.07 12.09 11.68
C GLU A 150 2.87 12.40 13.17
N ASP A 151 2.64 13.68 13.52
CA ASP A 151 2.26 14.15 14.86
C ASP A 151 0.74 14.08 15.11
N LEU A 152 0.01 13.31 14.30
CA LEU A 152 -1.42 13.00 14.45
C LEU A 152 -2.36 14.22 14.37
N LYS A 153 -1.92 15.30 13.71
CA LYS A 153 -2.77 16.47 13.46
C LYS A 153 -3.60 16.27 12.18
N PRO A 154 -4.89 16.67 12.18
CA PRO A 154 -5.74 16.56 11.00
C PRO A 154 -5.16 17.28 9.77
N MET A 155 -5.33 16.68 8.60
CA MET A 155 -4.98 17.29 7.31
C MET A 155 -6.22 17.45 6.43
N LYS A 156 -6.15 18.38 5.46
CA LYS A 156 -7.16 18.48 4.39
C LYS A 156 -7.08 17.30 3.41
N GLN A 157 -5.92 16.65 3.31
CA GLN A 157 -5.73 15.47 2.47
C GLN A 157 -6.62 14.31 2.94
N THR A 158 -7.17 13.60 1.97
CA THR A 158 -7.97 12.40 2.19
C THR A 158 -7.64 11.38 1.12
N VAL A 159 -7.95 10.11 1.38
CA VAL A 159 -7.66 9.01 0.45
C VAL A 159 -8.89 8.16 0.16
N LYS A 160 -8.95 7.65 -1.07
CA LYS A 160 -9.97 6.74 -1.60
C LYS A 160 -9.39 5.95 -2.78
N SER A 161 -9.86 4.72 -2.99
CA SER A 161 -9.51 3.91 -4.18
C SER A 161 -8.00 3.88 -4.47
N HIS A 162 -7.17 3.58 -3.46
CA HIS A 162 -5.72 3.79 -3.52
C HIS A 162 -4.94 2.70 -2.78
N TYR A 163 -3.76 2.36 -3.28
CA TYR A 163 -2.81 1.48 -2.59
C TYR A 163 -1.78 2.30 -1.84
N MET A 164 -1.46 1.88 -0.62
CA MET A 164 -0.44 2.48 0.23
C MET A 164 0.27 1.37 1.01
N THR A 165 1.36 1.73 1.69
CA THR A 165 2.11 0.77 2.50
C THR A 165 2.10 1.19 3.95
N ALA A 166 1.52 0.36 4.83
CA ALA A 166 1.64 0.53 6.27
C ALA A 166 3.07 0.18 6.72
N ILE A 167 3.68 1.11 7.44
CA ILE A 167 5.06 1.04 7.92
C ILE A 167 5.17 1.13 9.45
N ALA A 168 4.10 1.59 10.11
CA ALA A 168 3.96 1.48 11.55
C ALA A 168 2.49 1.39 11.98
N VAL A 169 2.26 0.83 13.16
CA VAL A 169 1.01 0.88 13.93
C VAL A 169 1.31 1.64 15.22
N ILE A 170 0.49 2.64 15.52
CA ILE A 170 0.56 3.41 16.76
C ILE A 170 -0.73 3.17 17.53
N GLU A 171 -0.62 2.74 18.77
CA GLU A 171 -1.75 2.55 19.69
C GLU A 171 -1.72 3.66 20.73
N GLU A 172 -2.80 4.43 20.80
CA GLU A 172 -2.96 5.56 21.73
C GLU A 172 -4.33 5.46 22.41
N GLY A 173 -4.33 4.91 23.63
CA GLY A 173 -5.57 4.50 24.30
C GLY A 173 -6.29 3.41 23.51
N ASP A 174 -7.57 3.62 23.20
CA ASP A 174 -8.36 2.70 22.37
C ASP A 174 -8.25 2.99 20.86
N GLU A 175 -7.49 4.02 20.47
CA GLU A 175 -7.30 4.36 19.06
C GLU A 175 -6.09 3.64 18.46
N ILE A 176 -6.33 2.98 17.32
CA ILE A 176 -5.28 2.36 16.52
C ILE A 176 -5.07 3.20 15.27
N TRP A 177 -3.85 3.63 15.07
CA TRP A 177 -3.42 4.44 13.94
C TRP A 177 -2.49 3.64 13.03
N ILE A 178 -2.70 3.78 11.73
CA ILE A 178 -1.85 3.22 10.69
C ILE A 178 -0.99 4.34 10.12
N LYS A 179 0.32 4.26 10.32
CA LYS A 179 1.29 5.12 9.66
C LYS A 179 1.65 4.49 8.32
N ALA A 180 1.36 5.19 7.23
CA ALA A 180 1.48 4.68 5.88
C ALA A 180 2.30 5.59 4.97
N ALA A 181 3.14 4.97 4.16
CA ALA A 181 3.85 5.61 3.05
C ALA A 181 2.94 5.69 1.81
N SER A 182 2.85 6.89 1.22
CA SER A 182 2.10 7.15 -0.01
C SER A 182 2.53 8.48 -0.62
N TRP A 183 2.46 8.60 -1.95
CA TRP A 183 2.70 9.86 -2.68
C TRP A 183 4.03 10.58 -2.37
N GLY A 184 5.06 9.86 -1.91
CA GLY A 184 6.34 10.45 -1.51
C GLY A 184 6.42 10.92 -0.06
N TYR A 185 5.36 10.73 0.73
CA TYR A 185 5.25 11.19 2.11
C TYR A 185 4.76 10.08 3.04
N ILE A 186 4.82 10.37 4.34
CA ILE A 186 4.27 9.52 5.38
C ILE A 186 3.04 10.21 5.98
N TYR A 187 1.98 9.43 6.16
CA TYR A 187 0.72 9.89 6.69
C TYR A 187 0.21 8.95 7.77
N CYS A 188 -0.64 9.46 8.66
CA CYS A 188 -1.34 8.67 9.66
C CYS A 188 -2.84 8.61 9.32
N MET A 189 -3.49 7.48 9.60
CA MET A 189 -4.94 7.30 9.47
C MET A 189 -5.44 6.45 10.63
N LYS A 190 -6.65 6.71 11.12
CA LYS A 190 -7.25 5.83 12.13
C LYS A 190 -7.76 4.56 11.47
N LEU A 191 -7.47 3.40 12.08
CA LEU A 191 -7.96 2.11 11.59
C LEU A 191 -9.50 2.06 11.58
N LYS A 192 -10.15 2.71 12.55
CA LYS A 192 -11.63 2.84 12.57
C LYS A 192 -12.17 3.58 11.34
N ASP A 193 -11.45 4.58 10.83
CA ASP A 193 -11.89 5.34 9.65
C ASP A 193 -11.71 4.52 8.37
N ILE A 194 -10.64 3.71 8.29
CA ILE A 194 -10.45 2.73 7.21
C ILE A 194 -11.59 1.69 7.22
N VAL A 195 -11.98 1.21 8.41
CA VAL A 195 -13.13 0.29 8.55
C VAL A 195 -14.44 0.97 8.18
N SER A 196 -14.67 2.20 8.62
CA SER A 196 -15.86 2.97 8.26
C SER A 196 -15.96 3.15 6.74
N TYR A 197 -14.85 3.53 6.10
CA TYR A 197 -14.74 3.65 4.65
C TYR A 197 -15.05 2.34 3.91
N SER A 198 -14.61 1.20 4.44
CA SER A 198 -14.80 -0.10 3.79
C SER A 198 -16.27 -0.47 3.51
N LYS A 199 -17.22 0.11 4.28
CA LYS A 199 -18.66 -0.08 4.10
C LYS A 199 -19.19 0.47 2.77
N TYR A 200 -18.46 1.38 2.14
CA TYR A 200 -18.83 2.07 0.91
C TYR A 200 -18.01 1.62 -0.32
N THR A 201 -17.21 0.57 -0.13
CA THR A 201 -16.34 -0.02 -1.16
C THR A 201 -16.88 -1.37 -1.60
N TYR A 202 -16.41 -1.86 -2.74
CA TYR A 202 -16.71 -3.23 -3.15
C TYR A 202 -16.29 -4.23 -2.04
N PRO A 203 -17.07 -5.31 -1.81
CA PRO A 203 -16.79 -6.27 -0.74
C PRO A 203 -15.35 -6.78 -0.75
N LEU A 204 -14.73 -6.92 0.42
CA LEU A 204 -13.36 -7.46 0.56
C LEU A 204 -12.24 -6.68 -0.16
N THR A 205 -12.51 -5.49 -0.71
CA THR A 205 -11.48 -4.72 -1.43
C THR A 205 -10.68 -3.79 -0.53
N THR A 206 -11.23 -3.37 0.62
CA THR A 206 -10.48 -2.61 1.63
C THR A 206 -9.77 -3.57 2.59
N ARG A 207 -8.45 -3.74 2.41
CA ARG A 207 -7.71 -4.84 3.03
C ARG A 207 -6.21 -4.58 3.15
N PHE A 208 -5.58 -5.35 4.05
CA PHE A 208 -4.13 -5.42 4.24
C PHE A 208 -3.64 -6.77 3.71
N TYR A 209 -2.67 -6.75 2.81
CA TYR A 209 -2.17 -7.96 2.16
C TYR A 209 -1.14 -8.68 3.05
N LYS A 210 -1.09 -10.00 2.93
CA LYS A 210 -0.08 -10.81 3.63
C LYS A 210 1.22 -10.75 2.85
N ILE A 211 2.33 -10.45 3.49
CA ILE A 211 3.66 -10.47 2.86
C ILE A 211 4.47 -11.58 3.53
N TYR A 212 5.18 -12.39 2.74
CA TYR A 212 5.99 -13.49 3.28
C TYR A 212 7.04 -13.92 2.26
N GLU A 213 8.11 -14.57 2.72
CA GLU A 213 9.06 -15.23 1.83
C GLU A 213 8.74 -16.71 1.71
N LYS A 214 8.73 -17.23 0.48
CA LYS A 214 8.65 -18.67 0.24
C LYS A 214 10.08 -19.22 0.29
N LYS A 215 10.37 -20.07 1.28
CA LYS A 215 11.64 -20.82 1.30
C LYS A 215 11.74 -21.59 -0.02
N GLY A 216 12.83 -21.39 -0.76
CA GLY A 216 13.12 -22.18 -1.95
C GLY A 216 13.09 -23.67 -1.58
N ARG A 217 12.59 -24.52 -2.48
CA ARG A 217 12.91 -25.95 -2.41
C ARG A 217 14.42 -26.03 -2.60
N LYS A 218 15.15 -26.38 -1.52
CA LYS A 218 16.53 -26.85 -1.65
C LYS A 218 16.52 -28.13 -2.48
#